data_AF-A0AAV5KDX9-F1
#
_entry.id   AF-A0AAV5KDX9-F1
#
_cell.length_a   1.000
_cell.length_b   1.000
_cell.length_c   1.000
_cell.angle_alpha   90.00
_cell.angle_beta   90.00
_cell.angle_gamma   90.00
#
_symmetry.space_group_name_H-M   'P 1'
#
loop_
_entity.id
_entity.type
_entity.pdbx_description
1 polymer ?
#
loop_
_entity_poly.entity_id
_entity_poly.type
_entity_poly.pdbx_seq_one_letter_code
_entity_poly.pdbx_strand_id
1 'polypeptide(L)'
;MTVQVDNHRMRTSESSMECAGKGRGTRCIGPARRRCARCGAVAYCSVSHQISHWKDHKEECERLEQQMKRVDELNDFPFTFSEEATLRISEKEGSRCSFLNTRGIHGVGMWKCECTCGASSASLDYARFESNSWDLPNSLCPCRGSSYRLSKELRNWQEYYEWRCIPLHSPIALLLHWPLTIYYAIQVAGLSSLTSEISKLCIHYLGPEKELLQLAVFGELQALFPGVQVHIDLIGPAIPEHRDGEKKDIWNYAHCIESDCDCKSESKNISRSMDTGTTSGVMLRFHRGFYHDRFRDIIKDSLPHLVIAPNAGIAAFSSWLPTLVSLLYS
;
A
#
# COMPACT_ATOMS: atom_id res chain seq x y z
N MET A 1 36.80 7.41 39.32
CA MET A 1 36.75 7.18 37.86
C MET A 1 35.30 6.96 37.50
N THR A 2 34.61 8.05 37.21
CA THR A 2 33.17 8.09 36.96
C THR A 2 32.98 7.93 35.46
N VAL A 3 32.41 6.80 35.04
CA VAL A 3 32.13 6.51 33.64
C VAL A 3 30.93 7.38 33.23
N GLN A 4 31.18 8.35 32.36
CA GLN A 4 30.13 9.12 31.69
C GLN A 4 29.30 8.17 30.83
N VAL A 5 28.00 8.11 31.12
CA VAL A 5 27.00 7.51 30.24
C VAL A 5 26.71 8.54 29.17
N ASP A 6 27.31 8.35 27.99
CA ASP A 6 27.01 9.18 26.81
C ASP A 6 25.57 8.94 26.36
N ASN A 7 24.74 9.94 26.63
CA ASN A 7 23.35 9.99 26.22
C ASN A 7 23.31 10.29 24.71
N HIS A 8 23.43 9.26 23.87
CA HIS A 8 23.21 9.35 22.42
C HIS A 8 21.72 9.59 22.13
N ARG A 9 21.30 10.83 22.31
CA ARG A 9 20.05 11.36 21.77
C ARG A 9 20.23 11.40 20.25
N MET A 10 19.60 10.46 19.55
CA MET A 10 19.55 10.42 18.08
C MET A 10 19.26 11.82 17.55
N ARG A 11 20.24 12.34 16.80
CA ARG A 11 20.13 13.60 16.07
C ARG A 11 19.20 13.32 14.89
N THR A 12 17.91 13.62 15.03
CA THR A 12 16.98 13.59 13.90
C THR A 12 17.46 14.61 12.87
N SER A 13 17.97 14.13 11.74
CA SER A 13 18.42 14.94 10.62
C SER A 13 17.27 15.79 10.05
N GLU A 14 17.58 17.02 9.65
CA GLU A 14 16.61 18.00 9.12
C GLU A 14 16.10 17.58 7.73
N SER A 15 15.15 16.63 7.65
CA SER A 15 14.32 16.49 6.46
C SER A 15 13.51 17.78 6.29
N SER A 16 13.49 18.33 5.06
CA SER A 16 12.82 19.60 4.76
C SER A 16 11.29 19.43 4.80
N MET A 17 10.70 19.49 5.98
CA MET A 17 9.24 19.48 6.17
C MET A 17 8.58 20.72 5.53
N GLU A 18 7.35 20.56 5.05
CA GLU A 18 6.53 21.71 4.66
C GLU A 18 6.03 22.48 5.90
N CYS A 19 5.85 23.80 5.75
CA CYS A 19 5.29 24.61 6.83
C CYS A 19 3.81 24.26 7.02
N ALA A 20 3.44 23.77 8.20
CA ALA A 20 2.06 23.41 8.53
C ALA A 20 1.11 24.64 8.59
N GLY A 21 1.66 25.86 8.67
CA GLY A 21 0.88 27.10 8.55
C GLY A 21 0.77 27.65 7.12
N LYS A 22 1.27 26.92 6.10
CA LYS A 22 1.18 27.33 4.69
C LYS A 22 -0.28 27.59 4.30
N GLY A 23 -0.52 28.70 3.61
CA GLY A 23 -1.87 29.14 3.24
C GLY A 23 -2.63 29.90 4.34
N ARG A 24 -2.05 30.07 5.54
CA ARG A 24 -2.69 30.83 6.64
C ARG A 24 -2.10 32.24 6.76
N GLY A 25 -2.83 33.22 6.24
CA GLY A 25 -2.49 34.63 6.36
C GLY A 25 -1.29 35.03 5.51
N THR A 26 -0.11 35.12 6.12
CA THR A 26 1.12 35.59 5.46
C THR A 26 1.82 34.48 4.67
N ARG A 27 2.64 34.87 3.69
CA ARG A 27 3.44 33.93 2.90
C ARG A 27 4.52 33.26 3.76
N CYS A 28 4.90 32.04 3.39
CA CYS A 28 6.04 31.37 4.00
C CYS A 28 7.33 32.16 3.79
N ILE A 29 8.17 32.25 4.82
CA ILE A 29 9.41 33.04 4.83
C ILE A 29 10.67 32.20 4.63
N GLY A 30 10.53 30.88 4.43
CA GLY A 30 11.65 29.96 4.29
C GLY A 30 11.29 28.52 4.65
N PRO A 31 12.30 27.65 4.81
CA PRO A 31 12.09 26.25 5.20
C PRO A 31 11.50 26.12 6.60
N ALA A 32 10.68 25.09 6.82
CA ALA A 32 10.03 24.84 8.09
C ALA A 32 10.99 24.14 9.06
N ARG A 33 11.85 24.91 9.73
CA ARG A 33 12.85 24.38 10.67
C ARG A 33 12.33 24.25 12.11
N ARG A 34 11.21 24.90 12.43
CA ARG A 34 10.70 24.97 13.81
C ARG A 34 9.63 23.92 14.04
N ARG A 35 9.98 22.82 14.70
CA ARG A 35 9.00 21.78 15.05
C ARG A 35 8.15 22.20 16.25
N CYS A 36 6.92 21.70 16.30
CA CYS A 36 6.10 21.81 17.51
C CYS A 36 6.85 21.13 18.67
N ALA A 37 7.08 21.87 19.76
CA ALA A 37 7.88 21.39 20.89
C ALA A 37 7.25 20.22 21.67
N ARG A 38 5.93 20.04 21.55
CA ARG A 38 5.21 18.92 22.18
C ARG A 38 5.25 17.68 21.29
N CYS A 39 4.58 17.72 20.14
CA CYS A 39 4.44 16.51 19.33
C CYS A 39 5.63 16.23 18.43
N GLY A 40 6.43 17.22 18.02
CA GLY A 40 7.53 17.05 17.07
C GLY A 40 7.13 16.71 15.62
N ALA A 41 5.84 16.44 15.35
CA ALA A 41 5.33 15.95 14.06
C ALA A 41 5.19 17.04 12.98
N VAL A 42 4.85 18.26 13.36
CA VAL A 42 4.64 19.39 12.43
C VAL A 42 5.74 20.43 12.56
N ALA A 43 6.05 21.10 11.45
CA ALA A 43 7.07 22.15 11.42
C ALA A 43 6.54 23.48 10.84
N TYR A 44 7.20 24.57 11.21
CA TYR A 44 6.84 25.93 10.83
C TYR A 44 8.05 26.72 10.35
N CYS A 45 7.84 27.59 9.38
CA CYS A 45 8.87 28.56 8.97
C CYS A 45 8.94 29.79 9.89
N SER A 46 7.91 30.05 10.71
CA SER A 46 7.84 31.20 11.62
C SER A 46 6.96 30.95 12.85
N VAL A 47 7.14 31.76 13.91
CA VAL A 47 6.24 31.76 15.09
C VAL A 47 4.81 32.12 14.70
N SER A 48 4.66 33.10 13.79
CA SER A 48 3.35 33.58 13.36
C SER A 48 2.51 32.45 12.75
N HIS A 49 3.12 31.61 11.90
CA HIS A 49 2.46 30.43 11.34
C HIS A 49 2.16 29.36 12.38
N GLN A 50 3.03 29.18 13.39
CA GLN A 50 2.76 28.27 14.51
C GLN A 50 1.54 28.73 15.32
N ILE A 51 1.47 30.01 15.70
CA ILE A 51 0.35 30.58 16.45
C ILE A 51 -0.94 30.49 15.63
N SER A 52 -0.88 30.81 14.34
CA SER A 52 -2.04 30.76 13.45
C SER A 52 -2.59 29.34 13.30
N HIS A 53 -1.72 28.35 13.10
CA HIS A 53 -2.11 26.95 12.96
C HIS A 53 -2.54 26.31 14.30
N TRP A 54 -2.11 26.85 15.45
CA TRP A 54 -2.40 26.28 16.77
C TRP A 54 -3.90 26.07 17.04
N LYS A 55 -4.77 26.91 16.46
CA LYS A 55 -6.22 26.78 16.60
C LYS A 55 -6.75 25.41 16.18
N ASP A 56 -6.14 24.81 15.17
CA ASP A 56 -6.55 23.51 14.63
C ASP A 56 -5.60 22.41 15.13
N HIS A 57 -4.30 22.70 15.17
CA HIS A 57 -3.29 21.73 15.60
C HIS A 57 -3.47 21.26 17.04
N LYS A 58 -3.96 22.11 17.96
CA LYS A 58 -4.09 21.77 19.39
C LYS A 58 -4.93 20.52 19.63
N GLU A 59 -5.93 20.25 18.79
CA GLU A 59 -6.84 19.11 18.91
C GLU A 59 -6.16 17.80 18.52
N GLU A 60 -5.21 17.88 17.58
CA GLU A 60 -4.45 16.74 17.06
C GLU A 60 -3.08 16.55 17.73
N CYS A 61 -2.59 17.56 18.46
CA CYS A 61 -1.22 17.60 18.95
C CYS A 61 -0.88 16.41 19.85
N GLU A 62 -1.78 16.03 20.75
CA GLU A 62 -1.59 14.90 21.64
C GLU A 62 -1.56 13.56 20.90
N ARG A 63 -2.50 13.35 19.96
CA ARG A 63 -2.54 12.16 19.12
C ARG A 63 -1.25 12.02 18.32
N LEU A 64 -0.77 13.11 17.73
CA LEU A 64 0.49 13.16 16.99
C LEU A 64 1.70 12.90 17.90
N GLU A 65 1.69 13.38 19.13
CA GLU A 65 2.76 13.10 20.11
C GLU A 65 2.88 11.60 20.39
N GLN A 66 1.75 10.90 20.61
CA GLN A 66 1.77 9.44 20.80
C GLN A 66 2.25 8.69 19.56
N GLN A 67 1.90 9.16 18.36
CA GLN A 67 2.42 8.59 17.11
C GLN A 67 3.93 8.79 16.99
N MET A 68 4.43 9.98 17.34
CA MET A 68 5.85 10.30 17.26
C MET A 68 6.70 9.49 18.23
N LYS A 69 6.14 9.00 19.35
CA LYS A 69 6.82 8.05 20.25
C LYS A 69 7.06 6.67 19.63
N ARG A 70 6.31 6.32 18.58
CA ARG A 70 6.36 5.00 17.91
C ARG A 70 7.05 5.05 16.54
N VAL A 71 7.68 6.17 16.20
CA VAL A 71 8.33 6.35 14.89
C VAL A 71 9.43 5.33 14.66
N ASP A 72 10.20 4.99 15.69
CA ASP A 72 11.27 4.00 15.57
C ASP A 72 10.69 2.60 15.31
N GLU A 73 9.63 2.20 16.02
CA GLU A 73 8.89 0.95 15.74
C GLU A 73 8.35 0.89 14.31
N LEU A 74 7.85 2.01 13.78
CA LEU A 74 7.30 2.09 12.42
C LEU A 74 8.38 2.09 11.33
N ASN A 75 9.65 2.34 11.68
CA ASN A 75 10.79 2.29 10.76
C ASN A 75 11.64 1.01 10.93
N ASP A 76 11.30 0.15 11.89
CA ASP A 76 11.99 -1.12 12.13
C ASP A 76 11.53 -2.21 11.15
N PHE A 77 11.99 -2.07 9.91
CA PHE A 77 11.74 -3.05 8.85
C PHE A 77 12.90 -4.04 8.73
N PRO A 78 12.63 -5.35 8.50
CA PRO A 78 13.66 -6.39 8.45
C PRO A 78 14.50 -6.36 7.15
N PHE A 79 14.29 -5.38 6.27
CA PHE A 79 14.92 -5.35 4.96
C PHE A 79 16.36 -4.84 5.02
N THR A 80 17.24 -5.44 4.22
CA THR A 80 18.64 -4.96 4.13
C THR A 80 18.76 -3.58 3.48
N PHE A 81 17.67 -3.10 2.88
CA PHE A 81 17.60 -1.81 2.21
C PHE A 81 16.79 -0.75 2.99
N SER A 82 16.35 -1.05 4.22
CA SER A 82 15.51 -0.14 5.02
C SER A 82 16.15 1.25 5.15
N GLU A 83 17.41 1.35 5.56
CA GLU A 83 18.14 2.62 5.71
C GLU A 83 18.23 3.41 4.39
N GLU A 84 18.53 2.71 3.28
CA GLU A 84 18.60 3.30 1.95
C GLU A 84 17.24 3.85 1.49
N ALA A 85 16.16 3.10 1.75
CA ALA A 85 14.81 3.41 1.29
C ALA A 85 14.05 4.39 2.20
N THR A 86 14.53 4.66 3.42
CA THR A 86 13.88 5.56 4.39
C THR A 86 14.77 6.76 4.76
N LEU A 87 15.82 6.55 5.55
CA LEU A 87 16.66 7.58 6.14
C LEU A 87 17.43 8.35 5.07
N ARG A 88 18.17 7.66 4.19
CA ARG A 88 19.01 8.33 3.17
C ARG A 88 18.18 9.11 2.15
N ILE A 89 16.99 8.63 1.79
CA ILE A 89 16.06 9.39 0.95
C ILE A 89 15.55 10.64 1.68
N SER A 90 15.23 10.52 2.97
CA SER A 90 14.78 11.65 3.79
C SER A 90 15.86 12.73 3.98
N GLU A 91 17.11 12.30 4.05
CA GLU A 91 18.32 13.13 4.15
C GLU A 91 18.79 13.67 2.79
N LYS A 92 18.10 13.31 1.70
CA LYS A 92 18.45 13.68 0.32
C LYS A 92 19.83 13.18 -0.13
N GLU A 93 20.36 12.16 0.54
CA GLU A 93 21.59 11.46 0.13
C GLU A 93 21.33 10.51 -1.05
N GLY A 94 20.06 10.24 -1.35
CA GLY A 94 19.62 9.50 -2.52
C GLY A 94 18.21 9.92 -2.94
N SER A 95 17.71 9.28 -4.00
CA SER A 95 16.32 9.44 -4.45
C SER A 95 15.68 8.08 -4.67
N ARG A 96 14.35 8.05 -4.66
CA ARG A 96 13.59 6.85 -5.02
C ARG A 96 13.92 6.37 -6.43
N CYS A 97 14.17 7.28 -7.38
CA CYS A 97 14.62 6.93 -8.73
C CYS A 97 16.00 6.23 -8.68
N SER A 98 16.96 6.72 -7.87
CA SER A 98 18.28 6.10 -7.70
C SER A 98 18.19 4.70 -7.08
N PHE A 99 17.35 4.54 -6.05
CA PHE A 99 17.08 3.25 -5.38
C PHE A 99 16.59 2.19 -6.37
N LEU A 100 15.60 2.55 -7.21
CA LEU A 100 15.03 1.67 -8.22
C LEU A 100 16.01 1.39 -9.34
N ASN A 101 16.79 2.40 -9.76
CA ASN A 101 17.72 2.29 -10.89
C ASN A 101 18.87 1.33 -10.58
N THR A 102 19.41 1.39 -9.36
CA THR A 102 20.46 0.48 -8.89
C THR A 102 20.02 -0.99 -8.92
N ARG A 103 18.71 -1.24 -8.88
CA ARG A 103 18.09 -2.58 -8.91
C ARG A 103 17.51 -2.95 -10.28
N GLY A 104 17.69 -2.11 -11.30
CA GLY A 104 17.19 -2.37 -12.66
C GLY A 104 15.66 -2.34 -12.82
N ILE A 105 14.94 -1.86 -11.81
CA ILE A 105 13.46 -1.84 -11.76
C ILE A 105 12.89 -0.43 -11.92
N HIS A 106 13.70 0.53 -12.33
CA HIS A 106 13.25 1.89 -12.53
C HIS A 106 12.48 2.04 -13.84
N GLY A 107 11.25 2.54 -13.76
CA GLY A 107 10.44 2.86 -14.95
C GLY A 107 9.94 1.64 -15.73
N VAL A 108 10.00 0.44 -15.15
CA VAL A 108 9.54 -0.81 -15.78
C VAL A 108 8.25 -1.33 -15.12
N GLY A 109 7.40 -1.97 -15.92
CA GLY A 109 6.14 -2.59 -15.49
C GLY A 109 5.41 -1.89 -14.35
N MET A 110 5.17 -2.64 -13.27
CA MET A 110 4.45 -2.18 -12.08
C MET A 110 5.22 -1.12 -11.27
N TRP A 111 6.54 -1.01 -11.46
CA TRP A 111 7.42 -0.10 -10.72
C TRP A 111 7.37 1.35 -11.21
N LYS A 112 6.75 1.61 -12.37
CA LYS A 112 6.64 2.96 -12.95
C LYS A 112 6.02 3.99 -12.00
N CYS A 113 5.08 3.56 -11.16
CA CYS A 113 4.35 4.43 -10.22
C CYS A 113 5.08 4.63 -8.89
N GLU A 114 6.24 3.99 -8.72
CA GLU A 114 7.05 4.12 -7.52
C GLU A 114 7.85 5.42 -7.49
N CYS A 115 7.91 6.18 -8.58
CA CYS A 115 8.59 7.46 -8.61
C CYS A 115 7.90 8.47 -9.52
N THR A 116 8.13 9.76 -9.27
CA THR A 116 7.52 10.87 -10.04
C THR A 116 8.36 11.30 -11.25
N CYS A 117 9.59 10.81 -11.41
CA CYS A 117 10.52 11.27 -12.45
C CYS A 117 10.11 10.92 -13.89
N GLY A 118 9.09 10.06 -14.08
CA GLY A 118 8.46 9.78 -15.39
C GLY A 118 7.10 10.46 -15.59
N ALA A 119 6.61 11.25 -14.63
CA ALA A 119 5.29 11.88 -14.67
C ALA A 119 5.32 13.25 -15.37
N SER A 120 5.82 13.31 -16.61
CA SER A 120 5.54 14.45 -17.49
C SER A 120 4.20 14.23 -18.21
N SER A 121 3.15 14.82 -17.64
CA SER A 121 1.86 15.20 -18.26
C SER A 121 1.06 14.17 -19.08
N ALA A 122 -0.17 13.91 -18.60
CA ALA A 122 -1.37 13.77 -19.43
C ALA A 122 -1.45 12.57 -20.40
N SER A 123 -1.55 11.36 -19.83
CA SER A 123 -2.37 10.23 -20.33
C SER A 123 -1.77 8.95 -19.75
N LEU A 124 -2.14 8.62 -18.51
CA LEU A 124 -1.99 7.24 -18.05
C LEU A 124 -3.06 6.44 -18.78
N ASP A 125 -2.71 6.00 -19.98
CA ASP A 125 -3.49 5.08 -20.79
C ASP A 125 -3.49 3.72 -20.08
N TYR A 126 -4.32 3.56 -19.04
CA TYR A 126 -4.32 2.42 -18.11
C TYR A 126 -4.29 1.06 -18.82
N ALA A 127 -4.88 0.96 -20.01
CA ALA A 127 -4.88 -0.23 -20.86
C ALA A 127 -3.49 -0.64 -21.40
N ARG A 128 -2.56 0.29 -21.59
CA ARG A 128 -1.19 0.01 -22.08
C ARG A 128 -0.19 -0.30 -20.96
N PHE A 129 -0.61 -0.16 -19.69
CA PHE A 129 0.26 -0.28 -18.53
C PHE A 129 0.02 -1.53 -17.68
N GLU A 130 -0.92 -2.39 -18.05
CA GLU A 130 -1.17 -3.64 -17.33
C GLU A 130 -0.02 -4.64 -17.56
N SER A 131 1.05 -4.46 -16.79
CA SER A 131 2.15 -5.43 -16.69
C SER A 131 1.74 -6.55 -15.75
N ASN A 132 1.83 -7.79 -16.24
CA ASN A 132 1.71 -8.99 -15.42
C ASN A 132 3.09 -9.54 -15.02
N SER A 133 4.10 -8.68 -14.91
CA SER A 133 5.48 -9.04 -14.56
C SER A 133 5.93 -8.30 -13.29
N TRP A 134 6.61 -9.03 -12.41
CA TRP A 134 7.34 -8.46 -11.27
C TRP A 134 8.60 -7.70 -11.70
N ASP A 135 9.10 -7.95 -12.91
CA ASP A 135 10.38 -7.42 -13.42
C ASP A 135 11.56 -7.71 -12.48
N LEU A 136 11.45 -8.83 -11.77
CA LEU A 136 12.45 -9.36 -10.86
C LEU A 136 12.77 -10.82 -11.20
N PRO A 137 13.97 -11.30 -10.83
CA PRO A 137 14.30 -12.71 -10.83
C PRO A 137 13.31 -13.55 -10.01
N ASN A 138 13.12 -14.82 -10.38
CA ASN A 138 12.22 -15.76 -9.72
C ASN A 138 12.57 -15.97 -8.24
N SER A 139 13.84 -15.81 -7.87
CA SER A 139 14.33 -15.90 -6.50
C SER A 139 13.97 -14.69 -5.65
N LEU A 140 13.59 -13.58 -6.27
CA LEU A 140 13.28 -12.30 -5.60
C LEU A 140 11.79 -11.97 -5.61
N CYS A 141 10.93 -12.81 -6.18
CA CYS A 141 9.53 -12.49 -6.33
C CYS A 141 8.60 -13.72 -6.21
N PRO A 142 7.35 -13.53 -5.75
CA PRO A 142 6.37 -14.59 -5.63
C PRO A 142 5.72 -14.91 -7.00
N CYS A 143 6.50 -15.40 -7.97
CA CYS A 143 6.00 -15.68 -9.33
C CYS A 143 5.32 -17.04 -9.50
N ARG A 144 5.28 -17.86 -8.45
CA ARG A 144 4.69 -19.21 -8.43
C ARG A 144 3.75 -19.33 -7.24
N GLY A 145 2.89 -20.36 -7.25
CA GLY A 145 2.17 -20.76 -6.03
C GLY A 145 3.14 -21.09 -4.89
N SER A 146 2.70 -20.87 -3.65
CA SER A 146 3.50 -21.26 -2.49
C SER A 146 3.66 -22.79 -2.44
N SER A 147 4.89 -23.26 -2.23
CA SER A 147 5.18 -24.68 -2.01
C SER A 147 4.59 -25.20 -0.69
N TYR A 148 4.33 -24.29 0.25
CA TYR A 148 3.85 -24.63 1.59
C TYR A 148 2.51 -23.92 1.86
N ARG A 149 1.52 -24.69 2.31
CA ARG A 149 0.29 -24.09 2.85
C ARG A 149 0.62 -23.22 4.03
N LEU A 150 -0.04 -22.07 4.11
CA LEU A 150 0.11 -21.17 5.23
C LEU A 150 -0.42 -21.86 6.50
N SER A 151 0.48 -22.33 7.36
CA SER A 151 0.13 -23.11 8.55
C SER A 151 -0.14 -22.25 9.79
N LYS A 152 0.29 -20.98 9.76
CA LYS A 152 0.18 -20.02 10.86
C LYS A 152 -0.11 -18.63 10.28
N GLU A 153 -0.80 -17.80 11.05
CA GLU A 153 -1.03 -16.40 10.70
C GLU A 153 0.31 -15.64 10.61
N LEU A 154 0.50 -14.90 9.52
CA LEU A 154 1.68 -14.07 9.31
C LEU A 154 1.55 -12.77 10.11
N ARG A 155 2.59 -12.43 10.87
CA ARG A 155 2.58 -11.29 11.80
C ARG A 155 3.41 -10.11 11.35
N ASN A 156 4.39 -10.35 10.48
CA ASN A 156 5.34 -9.34 10.05
C ASN A 156 5.92 -9.69 8.67
N TRP A 157 6.69 -8.76 8.11
CA TRP A 157 7.34 -8.94 6.82
C TRP A 157 8.35 -10.08 6.79
N GLN A 158 9.08 -10.30 7.89
CA GLN A 158 10.10 -11.36 7.95
C GLN A 158 9.45 -12.73 7.78
N GLU A 159 8.37 -13.02 8.50
CA GLU A 159 7.62 -14.27 8.39
C GLU A 159 7.07 -14.49 6.97
N TYR A 160 6.57 -13.44 6.30
CA TYR A 160 6.11 -13.55 4.91
C TYR A 160 7.26 -13.88 3.95
N TYR A 161 8.40 -13.20 4.08
CA TYR A 161 9.58 -13.42 3.22
C TYR A 161 10.14 -14.83 3.42
N GLU A 162 10.23 -15.29 4.66
CA GLU A 162 10.63 -16.66 5.00
C GLU A 162 9.66 -17.69 4.40
N TRP A 163 8.34 -17.49 4.57
CA TRP A 163 7.32 -18.38 4.01
C TRP A 163 7.38 -18.46 2.47
N ARG A 164 7.58 -17.32 1.80
CA ARG A 164 7.73 -17.26 0.34
C ARG A 164 9.11 -17.63 -0.16
N CYS A 165 10.07 -17.91 0.72
CA CYS A 165 11.48 -18.16 0.38
C CYS A 165 12.10 -17.01 -0.42
N ILE A 166 11.75 -15.76 -0.09
CA ILE A 166 12.27 -14.54 -0.71
C ILE A 166 13.31 -13.93 0.24
N PRO A 167 14.51 -13.55 -0.24
CA PRO A 167 15.50 -12.92 0.60
C PRO A 167 15.11 -11.47 0.96
N LEU A 168 15.46 -11.02 2.16
CA LEU A 168 15.14 -9.70 2.71
C LEU A 168 15.78 -8.52 1.94
N HIS A 169 16.68 -8.79 1.00
CA HIS A 169 17.22 -7.78 0.08
C HIS A 169 16.34 -7.57 -1.16
N SER A 170 15.32 -8.39 -1.39
CA SER A 170 14.37 -8.18 -2.48
C SER A 170 13.52 -6.94 -2.21
N PRO A 171 13.41 -5.98 -3.15
CA PRO A 171 12.60 -4.77 -2.97
C PRO A 171 11.09 -5.02 -3.08
N ILE A 172 10.66 -6.27 -3.26
CA ILE A 172 9.29 -6.62 -3.65
C ILE A 172 8.21 -6.19 -2.63
N ALA A 173 8.59 -5.89 -1.39
CA ALA A 173 7.71 -5.29 -0.37
C ALA A 173 7.06 -3.99 -0.85
N LEU A 174 7.74 -3.20 -1.69
CA LEU A 174 7.21 -1.97 -2.26
C LEU A 174 5.99 -2.19 -3.17
N LEU A 175 5.78 -3.41 -3.68
CA LEU A 175 4.56 -3.77 -4.41
C LEU A 175 3.63 -4.62 -3.53
N LEU A 176 4.17 -5.60 -2.80
CA LEU A 176 3.37 -6.54 -2.01
C LEU A 176 2.67 -5.94 -0.80
N HIS A 177 2.96 -4.69 -0.42
CA HIS A 177 2.28 -4.08 0.69
C HIS A 177 0.76 -3.95 0.44
N TRP A 178 0.30 -3.88 -0.82
CA TRP A 178 -1.15 -3.85 -1.13
C TRP A 178 -1.89 -5.11 -0.67
N PRO A 179 -1.59 -6.32 -1.18
CA PRO A 179 -2.25 -7.55 -0.75
C PRO A 179 -1.96 -7.89 0.72
N LEU A 180 -0.76 -7.57 1.24
CA LEU A 180 -0.44 -7.86 2.63
C LEU A 180 -1.14 -6.93 3.62
N THR A 181 -1.43 -5.69 3.22
CA THR A 181 -2.30 -4.80 4.02
C THR A 181 -3.72 -5.35 4.08
N ILE A 182 -4.26 -5.87 2.96
CA ILE A 182 -5.56 -6.56 2.95
C ILE A 182 -5.53 -7.75 3.91
N TYR A 183 -4.52 -8.60 3.79
CA TYR A 183 -4.37 -9.76 4.65
C TYR A 183 -4.35 -9.38 6.12
N TYR A 184 -3.50 -8.42 6.50
CA TYR A 184 -3.39 -7.96 7.88
C TYR A 184 -4.67 -7.30 8.40
N ALA A 185 -5.37 -6.52 7.57
CA ALA A 185 -6.65 -5.92 7.94
C ALA A 185 -7.72 -6.97 8.26
N ILE A 186 -7.74 -8.10 7.55
CA ILE A 186 -8.61 -9.24 7.83
C ILE A 186 -8.25 -9.88 9.18
N GLN A 187 -6.96 -10.00 9.50
CA GLN A 187 -6.51 -10.47 10.82
C GLN A 187 -7.00 -9.55 11.94
N VAL A 188 -6.77 -8.24 11.80
CA VAL A 188 -7.17 -7.23 12.80
C VAL A 188 -8.69 -7.17 12.97
N ALA A 189 -9.45 -7.37 11.90
CA ALA A 189 -10.91 -7.43 11.95
C ALA A 189 -11.46 -8.71 12.60
N GLY A 190 -10.59 -9.67 12.98
CA GLY A 190 -11.00 -10.95 13.57
C GLY A 190 -11.69 -11.88 12.56
N LEU A 191 -11.49 -11.65 11.26
CA LEU A 191 -12.14 -12.42 10.19
C LEU A 191 -11.34 -13.67 9.80
N SER A 192 -10.14 -13.86 10.32
CA SER A 192 -9.25 -14.99 9.99
C SER A 192 -9.88 -16.34 10.22
N SER A 193 -10.57 -16.53 11.35
CA SER A 193 -11.27 -17.78 11.64
C SER A 193 -12.40 -18.05 10.64
N LEU A 194 -13.06 -16.99 10.15
CA LEU A 194 -14.16 -17.08 9.18
C LEU A 194 -13.66 -17.37 7.77
N THR A 195 -12.41 -17.02 7.43
CA THR A 195 -11.85 -17.34 6.10
C THR A 195 -11.78 -18.85 5.81
N SER A 196 -11.76 -19.69 6.85
CA SER A 196 -11.85 -21.15 6.69
C SER A 196 -13.28 -21.66 6.45
N GLU A 197 -14.29 -20.84 6.76
CA GLU A 197 -15.72 -21.19 6.70
C GLU A 197 -16.43 -20.57 5.49
N ILE A 198 -15.91 -19.44 4.97
CA ILE A 198 -16.48 -18.77 3.79
C ILE A 198 -15.81 -19.26 2.51
N SER A 199 -16.62 -19.55 1.50
CA SER A 199 -16.13 -19.85 0.15
C SER A 199 -15.76 -18.60 -0.64
N LYS A 200 -16.23 -17.42 -0.21
CA LYS A 200 -16.05 -16.14 -0.89
C LYS A 200 -15.79 -15.01 0.10
N LEU A 201 -14.75 -14.23 -0.15
CA LEU A 201 -14.35 -13.06 0.60
C LEU A 201 -14.56 -11.80 -0.24
N CYS A 202 -15.61 -11.03 0.07
CA CYS A 202 -15.92 -9.73 -0.55
C CYS A 202 -15.26 -8.57 0.21
N ILE A 203 -14.45 -7.76 -0.48
CA ILE A 203 -13.74 -6.60 0.06
C ILE A 203 -14.12 -5.36 -0.76
N HIS A 204 -14.46 -4.25 -0.09
CA HIS A 204 -14.54 -2.94 -0.75
C HIS A 204 -13.25 -2.18 -0.50
N TYR A 205 -12.50 -1.91 -1.56
CA TYR A 205 -11.23 -1.18 -1.53
C TYR A 205 -11.46 0.26 -2.01
N LEU A 206 -11.33 1.23 -1.10
CA LEU A 206 -11.65 2.62 -1.39
C LEU A 206 -10.42 3.41 -1.80
N GLY A 207 -10.60 4.29 -2.78
CA GLY A 207 -9.60 5.24 -3.28
C GLY A 207 -8.36 4.61 -3.89
N PRO A 208 -8.48 3.63 -4.82
CA PRO A 208 -7.32 3.11 -5.53
C PRO A 208 -6.74 4.16 -6.49
N GLU A 209 -5.42 4.30 -6.50
CA GLU A 209 -4.69 5.19 -7.41
C GLU A 209 -3.59 4.39 -8.11
N LYS A 210 -2.44 4.20 -7.45
CA LYS A 210 -1.30 3.43 -7.99
C LYS A 210 -1.66 1.97 -8.20
N GLU A 211 -2.54 1.45 -7.36
CA GLU A 211 -3.07 0.10 -7.38
C GLU A 211 -3.71 -0.24 -8.73
N LEU A 212 -4.31 0.74 -9.41
CA LEU A 212 -4.91 0.57 -10.74
C LEU A 212 -3.89 0.21 -11.84
N LEU A 213 -2.61 0.48 -11.60
CA LEU A 213 -1.48 0.18 -12.47
C LEU A 213 -0.67 -1.03 -11.97
N GLN A 214 -1.05 -1.60 -10.83
CA GLN A 214 -0.36 -2.69 -10.13
C GLN A 214 -1.33 -3.85 -9.83
N LEU A 215 -2.36 -4.02 -10.67
CA LEU A 215 -3.43 -4.98 -10.43
C LEU A 215 -2.92 -6.43 -10.26
N ALA A 216 -1.87 -6.81 -10.99
CA ALA A 216 -1.31 -8.16 -10.93
C ALA A 216 -0.77 -8.53 -9.53
N VAL A 217 -0.40 -7.54 -8.70
CA VAL A 217 0.03 -7.75 -7.32
C VAL A 217 -1.06 -8.43 -6.48
N PHE A 218 -2.33 -8.11 -6.73
CA PHE A 218 -3.45 -8.72 -5.99
C PHE A 218 -3.59 -10.23 -6.23
N GLY A 219 -2.95 -10.78 -7.28
CA GLY A 219 -2.87 -12.22 -7.50
C GLY A 219 -2.23 -12.98 -6.32
N GLU A 220 -1.42 -12.31 -5.50
CA GLU A 220 -0.84 -12.89 -4.28
C GLU A 220 -1.90 -13.31 -3.25
N LEU A 221 -3.08 -12.70 -3.26
CA LEU A 221 -4.17 -13.05 -2.34
C LEU A 221 -4.63 -14.50 -2.48
N GLN A 222 -4.40 -15.12 -3.64
CA GLN A 222 -4.67 -16.55 -3.84
C GLN A 222 -3.82 -17.43 -2.92
N ALA A 223 -2.56 -17.05 -2.69
CA ALA A 223 -1.66 -17.76 -1.79
C ALA A 223 -2.00 -17.48 -0.31
N LEU A 224 -2.45 -16.26 -0.01
CA LEU A 224 -2.79 -15.81 1.34
C LEU A 224 -4.15 -16.34 1.82
N PHE A 225 -5.08 -16.62 0.90
CA PHE A 225 -6.42 -17.16 1.16
C PHE A 225 -6.70 -18.43 0.34
N PRO A 226 -5.97 -19.53 0.60
CA PRO A 226 -6.11 -20.75 -0.17
C PRO A 226 -7.53 -21.33 -0.05
N GLY A 227 -8.17 -21.64 -1.17
CA GLY A 227 -9.52 -22.23 -1.20
C GLY A 227 -10.66 -21.20 -1.13
N VAL A 228 -10.37 -19.92 -0.98
CA VAL A 228 -11.37 -18.84 -0.89
C VAL A 228 -11.37 -18.04 -2.20
N GLN A 229 -12.55 -17.77 -2.76
CA GLN A 229 -12.68 -16.83 -3.87
C GLN A 229 -12.64 -15.40 -3.34
N VAL A 230 -11.60 -14.63 -3.70
CA VAL A 230 -11.47 -13.24 -3.25
C VAL A 230 -12.10 -12.31 -4.29
N HIS A 231 -13.07 -11.51 -3.87
CA HIS A 231 -13.72 -10.49 -4.69
C HIS A 231 -13.39 -9.11 -4.11
N ILE A 232 -12.82 -8.24 -4.92
CA ILE A 232 -12.49 -6.86 -4.53
C ILE A 232 -13.24 -5.89 -5.44
N ASP A 233 -14.13 -5.10 -4.85
CA ASP A 233 -14.70 -3.93 -5.49
C ASP A 233 -13.77 -2.73 -5.22
N LEU A 234 -13.04 -2.31 -6.25
CA LEU A 234 -12.19 -1.12 -6.27
C LEU A 234 -13.07 0.11 -6.55
N ILE A 235 -13.16 1.04 -5.61
CA ILE A 235 -14.13 2.14 -5.64
C ILE A 235 -13.44 3.48 -5.42
N GLY A 236 -13.53 4.37 -6.41
CA GLY A 236 -12.95 5.71 -6.26
C GLY A 236 -13.08 6.59 -7.51
N PRO A 237 -12.91 7.91 -7.36
CA PRO A 237 -13.02 8.85 -8.47
C PRO A 237 -11.85 8.75 -9.48
N ALA A 238 -10.71 8.18 -9.08
CA ALA A 238 -9.54 8.00 -9.93
C ALA A 238 -9.70 6.88 -10.97
N ILE A 239 -10.72 6.03 -10.82
CA ILE A 239 -11.01 4.97 -11.79
C ILE A 239 -11.42 5.61 -13.13
N PRO A 240 -10.79 5.22 -14.26
CA PRO A 240 -11.16 5.76 -15.57
C PRO A 240 -12.60 5.44 -15.94
N GLU A 241 -13.25 6.36 -16.64
CA GLU A 241 -14.65 6.22 -17.07
C GLU A 241 -14.88 4.94 -17.90
N HIS A 242 -13.95 4.61 -18.80
CA HIS A 242 -14.05 3.40 -19.64
C HIS A 242 -13.91 2.08 -18.86
N ARG A 243 -13.48 2.12 -17.59
CA ARG A 243 -13.37 0.95 -16.72
C ARG A 243 -14.51 0.84 -15.72
N ASP A 244 -15.42 1.81 -15.62
CA ASP A 244 -16.54 1.72 -14.67
C ASP A 244 -17.42 0.50 -15.00
N GLY A 245 -17.64 -0.36 -14.00
CA GLY A 245 -18.37 -1.62 -14.14
C GLY A 245 -17.56 -2.78 -14.74
N GLU A 246 -16.31 -2.57 -15.15
CA GLU A 246 -15.44 -3.64 -15.64
C GLU A 246 -15.22 -4.69 -14.54
N LYS A 247 -15.17 -5.97 -14.96
CA LYS A 247 -14.75 -7.10 -14.12
C LYS A 247 -13.48 -7.69 -14.71
N LYS A 248 -12.51 -7.97 -13.86
CA LYS A 248 -11.22 -8.53 -14.23
C LYS A 248 -10.86 -9.67 -13.29
N ASP A 249 -10.66 -10.86 -13.86
CA ASP A 249 -10.20 -12.01 -13.11
C ASP A 249 -8.68 -12.16 -13.19
N ILE A 250 -8.06 -12.41 -12.04
CA ILE A 250 -6.64 -12.70 -11.89
C ILE A 250 -6.53 -14.16 -11.45
N TRP A 251 -6.18 -15.01 -12.41
CA TRP A 251 -6.05 -16.46 -12.23
C TRP A 251 -4.60 -16.90 -11.99
N ASN A 252 -3.63 -16.06 -12.32
CA ASN A 252 -2.21 -16.39 -12.29
C ASN A 252 -1.43 -15.37 -11.46
N TYR A 253 -0.31 -15.80 -10.90
CA TYR A 253 0.67 -14.90 -10.30
C TYR A 253 1.35 -14.05 -11.38
N ALA A 254 1.78 -12.84 -11.03
CA ALA A 254 2.64 -12.07 -11.91
C ALA A 254 3.94 -12.83 -12.17
N HIS A 255 4.45 -12.77 -13.40
CA HIS A 255 5.59 -13.52 -13.85
C HIS A 255 6.91 -12.90 -13.40
N CYS A 256 7.95 -13.71 -13.29
CA CYS A 256 9.32 -13.23 -13.15
C CYS A 256 9.93 -12.86 -14.52
N ILE A 257 11.14 -12.29 -14.49
CA ILE A 257 11.85 -11.86 -15.70
C ILE A 257 12.43 -13.04 -16.50
N GLU A 258 12.81 -14.16 -15.86
CA GLU A 258 13.50 -15.26 -16.53
C GLU A 258 12.61 -15.99 -17.54
N SER A 259 13.12 -16.18 -18.77
CA SER A 259 12.37 -16.78 -19.88
C SER A 259 12.08 -18.26 -19.72
N ASP A 260 12.96 -18.97 -19.01
CA ASP A 260 12.93 -20.41 -18.74
C ASP A 260 12.20 -20.78 -17.46
N CYS A 261 11.64 -19.81 -16.74
CA CYS A 261 10.88 -20.08 -15.53
C CYS A 261 9.50 -20.66 -15.86
N ASP A 262 9.15 -21.74 -15.15
CA ASP A 262 7.88 -22.45 -15.31
C ASP A 262 6.65 -21.58 -15.08
N CYS A 263 6.77 -20.45 -14.37
CA CYS A 263 5.65 -19.51 -14.19
C CYS A 263 5.09 -18.97 -15.52
N LYS A 264 5.87 -19.05 -16.60
CA LYS A 264 5.44 -18.65 -17.96
C LYS A 264 4.72 -19.77 -18.71
N SER A 265 4.89 -21.02 -18.26
CA SER A 265 4.33 -22.22 -18.89
C SER A 265 2.88 -22.52 -18.45
N GLU A 266 2.45 -22.00 -17.30
CA GLU A 266 1.11 -22.24 -16.72
C GLU A 266 -0.05 -21.69 -17.56
N SER A 267 0.23 -20.87 -18.57
CA SER A 267 -0.77 -20.34 -19.52
C SER A 267 -1.40 -21.40 -20.45
N LYS A 268 -0.86 -22.64 -20.52
CA LYS A 268 -1.32 -23.68 -21.48
C LYS A 268 -2.23 -24.77 -20.90
N ASN A 269 -2.42 -24.88 -19.59
CA ASN A 269 -3.12 -26.02 -18.96
C ASN A 269 -4.47 -25.68 -18.29
N ILE A 270 -5.12 -24.57 -18.67
CA ILE A 270 -6.46 -24.21 -18.16
C ILE A 270 -7.58 -25.15 -18.68
N SER A 271 -7.26 -26.14 -19.52
CA SER A 271 -8.24 -27.11 -20.04
C SER A 271 -8.21 -28.51 -19.40
N ARG A 272 -7.49 -28.73 -18.28
CA ARG A 272 -7.32 -30.09 -17.72
C ARG A 272 -7.46 -30.28 -16.19
N SER A 273 -8.29 -29.48 -15.53
CA SER A 273 -8.79 -29.86 -14.19
C SER A 273 -10.29 -29.62 -14.07
N MET A 274 -11.08 -30.49 -14.72
CA MET A 274 -12.52 -30.58 -14.50
C MET A 274 -12.90 -31.45 -13.28
N ASP A 275 -11.96 -32.04 -12.56
CA ASP A 275 -12.26 -32.90 -11.40
C ASP A 275 -11.43 -32.51 -10.17
N THR A 276 -11.81 -31.40 -9.54
CA THR A 276 -11.87 -31.13 -8.08
C THR A 276 -12.16 -29.62 -7.96
N GLY A 277 -13.36 -29.28 -7.47
CA GLY A 277 -13.90 -27.93 -7.51
C GLY A 277 -13.09 -26.85 -6.79
N THR A 278 -13.28 -25.62 -7.31
CA THR A 278 -12.84 -24.31 -6.80
C THR A 278 -11.49 -23.83 -7.32
N THR A 279 -11.50 -23.17 -8.49
CA THR A 279 -10.41 -22.27 -8.90
C THR A 279 -10.44 -21.03 -8.01
N SER A 280 -9.51 -20.96 -7.04
CA SER A 280 -9.33 -19.81 -6.14
C SER A 280 -8.70 -18.63 -6.87
N GLY A 281 -9.46 -17.95 -7.73
CA GLY A 281 -9.02 -16.72 -8.40
C GLY A 281 -9.40 -15.46 -7.61
N VAL A 282 -8.72 -14.36 -7.94
CA VAL A 282 -9.06 -13.02 -7.44
C VAL A 282 -9.86 -12.29 -8.51
N MET A 283 -11.08 -11.89 -8.20
CA MET A 283 -11.90 -11.08 -9.10
C MET A 283 -11.90 -9.63 -8.64
N LEU A 284 -11.56 -8.72 -9.55
CA LEU A 284 -11.58 -7.29 -9.34
C LEU A 284 -12.76 -6.69 -10.09
N ARG A 285 -13.48 -5.77 -9.46
CA ARG A 285 -14.52 -4.98 -10.09
C ARG A 285 -14.28 -3.50 -9.84
N PHE A 286 -14.49 -2.67 -10.85
CA PHE A 286 -14.16 -1.26 -10.78
C PHE A 286 -15.43 -0.41 -10.71
N HIS A 287 -15.47 0.54 -9.78
CA HIS A 287 -16.59 1.47 -9.60
C HIS A 287 -16.08 2.90 -9.52
N ARG A 288 -16.29 3.65 -10.59
CA ARG A 288 -15.95 5.07 -10.61
C ARG A 288 -16.93 5.86 -9.74
N GLY A 289 -16.36 6.72 -8.89
CA GLY A 289 -17.11 7.64 -8.03
C GLY A 289 -16.83 7.44 -6.54
N PHE A 290 -17.48 8.24 -5.70
CA PHE A 290 -17.33 8.12 -4.26
C PHE A 290 -18.18 6.96 -3.72
N TYR A 291 -17.69 6.37 -2.62
CA TYR A 291 -18.33 5.19 -2.04
C TYR A 291 -19.78 5.43 -1.62
N HIS A 292 -20.08 6.57 -1.00
CA HIS A 292 -21.43 6.90 -0.53
C HIS A 292 -22.46 7.04 -1.66
N ASP A 293 -22.02 7.47 -2.85
CA ASP A 293 -22.89 7.58 -4.02
C ASP A 293 -23.17 6.23 -4.64
N ARG A 294 -22.17 5.33 -4.62
CA ARG A 294 -22.21 4.02 -5.28
C ARG A 294 -22.67 2.89 -4.37
N PHE A 295 -22.71 3.11 -3.06
CA PHE A 295 -22.94 2.06 -2.06
C PHE A 295 -24.18 1.22 -2.37
N ARG A 296 -25.32 1.86 -2.63
CA ARG A 296 -26.59 1.17 -2.95
C ARG A 296 -26.53 0.34 -4.22
N ASP A 297 -25.69 0.70 -5.19
CA ASP A 297 -25.54 -0.07 -6.42
C ASP A 297 -24.60 -1.25 -6.23
N ILE A 298 -23.54 -1.08 -5.43
CA ILE A 298 -22.53 -2.10 -5.16
C ILE A 298 -23.09 -3.24 -4.30
N ILE A 299 -23.86 -2.93 -3.24
CA ILE A 299 -24.34 -3.95 -2.29
C ILE A 299 -25.48 -4.83 -2.82
N LYS A 300 -25.99 -4.57 -4.03
CA LYS A 300 -27.06 -5.38 -4.65
C LYS A 300 -26.67 -6.85 -4.80
N ASP A 301 -25.37 -7.11 -5.00
CA ASP A 301 -24.86 -8.47 -5.19
C ASP A 301 -24.48 -9.15 -3.87
N SER A 302 -23.79 -8.43 -2.98
CA SER A 302 -23.37 -8.93 -1.67
C SER A 302 -22.85 -7.80 -0.78
N LEU A 303 -23.04 -7.90 0.53
CA LEU A 303 -22.40 -7.02 1.49
C LEU A 303 -20.89 -7.30 1.58
N PRO A 304 -20.05 -6.29 1.83
CA PRO A 304 -18.63 -6.51 2.07
C PRO A 304 -18.41 -7.18 3.42
N HIS A 305 -17.43 -8.08 3.48
CA HIS A 305 -16.90 -8.58 4.76
C HIS A 305 -15.93 -7.57 5.36
N LEU A 306 -15.25 -6.80 4.50
CA LEU A 306 -14.27 -5.80 4.90
C LEU A 306 -14.35 -4.59 3.97
N VAL A 307 -14.31 -3.39 4.56
CA VAL A 307 -14.08 -2.14 3.83
C VAL A 307 -12.71 -1.61 4.26
N ILE A 308 -11.81 -1.38 3.30
CA ILE A 308 -10.50 -0.77 3.56
C ILE A 308 -10.28 0.48 2.70
N ALA A 309 -9.51 1.42 3.25
CA ALA A 309 -9.23 2.70 2.60
C ALA A 309 -7.80 3.18 2.91
N PRO A 310 -6.77 2.40 2.54
CA PRO A 310 -5.40 2.63 3.01
C PRO A 310 -4.85 4.01 2.61
N ASN A 311 -5.20 4.51 1.42
CA ASN A 311 -4.71 5.79 0.90
C ASN A 311 -5.81 6.69 0.30
N ALA A 312 -7.10 6.43 0.59
CA ALA A 312 -8.20 7.20 0.01
C ALA A 312 -8.28 8.66 0.48
N GLY A 313 -7.49 9.05 1.49
CA GLY A 313 -7.55 10.39 2.07
C GLY A 313 -8.88 10.68 2.78
N ILE A 314 -9.54 9.65 3.32
CA ILE A 314 -10.85 9.78 3.99
C ILE A 314 -10.84 10.84 5.10
N ALA A 315 -9.76 10.89 5.88
CA ALA A 315 -9.60 11.88 6.95
C ALA A 315 -9.07 13.24 6.46
N ALA A 316 -8.64 13.35 5.19
CA ALA A 316 -7.96 14.52 4.65
C ALA A 316 -8.86 15.35 3.72
N PHE A 317 -9.81 14.74 3.02
CA PHE A 317 -10.69 15.42 2.07
C PHE A 317 -12.15 15.36 2.49
N SER A 318 -12.81 16.52 2.58
CA SER A 318 -14.21 16.64 2.95
C SER A 318 -15.17 15.92 2.01
N SER A 319 -14.76 15.65 0.77
CA SER A 319 -15.52 14.85 -0.19
C SER A 319 -15.80 13.43 0.29
N TRP A 320 -15.01 12.89 1.21
CA TRP A 320 -15.23 11.55 1.79
C TRP A 320 -16.06 11.58 3.08
N LEU A 321 -16.42 12.75 3.61
CA LEU A 321 -17.19 12.84 4.86
C LEU A 321 -18.52 12.04 4.80
N PRO A 322 -19.30 12.07 3.70
CA PRO A 322 -20.52 11.26 3.62
C PRO A 322 -20.22 9.75 3.64
N THR A 323 -19.05 9.31 3.16
CA THR A 323 -18.62 7.91 3.24
C THR A 323 -18.43 7.47 4.69
N LEU A 324 -17.83 8.30 5.54
CA LEU A 324 -17.70 7.99 6.98
C LEU A 324 -19.05 7.82 7.66
N VAL A 325 -19.99 8.72 7.34
CA VAL A 325 -21.38 8.62 7.81
C VAL A 325 -21.98 7.29 7.34
N SER A 326 -21.90 6.97 6.04
CA SER A 326 -22.43 5.71 5.52
C SER A 326 -21.87 4.48 6.21
N LEU A 327 -20.56 4.44 6.50
CA LEU A 327 -19.91 3.30 7.16
C LEU A 327 -20.28 3.14 8.64
N LEU A 328 -20.63 4.23 9.33
CA LEU A 328 -21.05 4.18 10.75
C LEU A 328 -22.50 3.74 10.92
N TYR A 329 -23.32 3.88 9.87
CA TYR A 329 -24.76 3.59 9.87
C TYR A 329 -25.15 2.39 8.98
N SER A 330 -24.17 1.71 8.36
CA SER A 330 -24.36 0.49 7.57
C SER A 330 -24.18 -0.77 8.40
#